data_AF-A0A9E4FJY7-F1
#
_entry.id   AF-A0A9E4FJY7-F1
#
_cell.length_a   1.000
_cell.length_b   1.000
_cell.length_c   1.000
_cell.angle_alpha   90.00
_cell.angle_beta   90.00
_cell.angle_gamma   90.00
#
_symmetry.space_group_name_H-M   'P 1'
#
loop_
_entity.id
_entity.type
_entity.pdbx_description
1 polymer ?
#
loop_
_entity_poly.entity_id
_entity_poly.type
_entity_poly.pdbx_seq_one_letter_code
_entity_poly.pdbx_strand_id
1 'polypeptide(L)'
;MAPLSAMVDTGSIHSMVPESLLSRLGLAAHERLSYSLADGREVEYGYGIARFAIDGREFPCPVIFGPEEEALLGATTLEIFNLAVDPIGQQLLPAQYRARPV
;
A
#
# COMPACT_ATOMS: atom_id res chain seq x y z
N MET A 1 15.47 1.85 4.11
CA MET A 1 14.43 0.82 3.90
C MET A 1 14.40 -0.10 5.11
N ALA A 2 13.21 -0.57 5.49
CA ALA A 2 13.05 -1.62 6.50
C ALA A 2 12.17 -2.72 5.89
N PRO A 3 12.57 -4.00 5.98
CA PRO A 3 11.71 -5.11 5.56
C PRO A 3 10.52 -5.23 6.51
N LEU A 4 9.35 -5.53 5.96
CA LEU A 4 8.13 -5.80 6.71
C LEU A 4 7.30 -6.85 5.97
N SER A 5 6.49 -7.61 6.71
CA SER A 5 5.46 -8.47 6.12
C SER A 5 4.18 -7.67 5.98
N ALA A 6 3.50 -7.81 4.85
CA ALA A 6 2.22 -7.16 4.57
C ALA A 6 1.25 -8.15 3.95
N MET A 7 -0.02 -8.07 4.37
CA MET A 7 -1.11 -8.81 3.77
C MET A 7 -1.53 -8.11 2.47
N VAL A 8 -1.68 -8.89 1.40
CA VAL A 8 -2.20 -8.38 0.12
C VAL A 8 -3.69 -8.11 0.28
N ASP A 9 -4.10 -6.87 0.10
CA ASP A 9 -5.50 -6.46 0.23
C ASP A 9 -5.93 -5.63 -0.99
N THR A 10 -6.62 -6.29 -1.93
CA THR A 10 -7.17 -5.63 -3.11
C THR A 10 -8.44 -4.82 -2.81
N GLY A 11 -9.02 -4.93 -1.60
CA GLY A 11 -10.13 -4.12 -1.13
C GLY A 11 -9.69 -2.75 -0.60
N SER A 12 -8.43 -2.61 -0.22
CA SER A 12 -7.82 -1.34 0.18
C SER A 12 -7.22 -0.61 -1.02
N ILE A 13 -7.64 0.64 -1.26
CA ILE A 13 -7.08 1.46 -2.34
C ILE A 13 -5.58 1.73 -2.15
N HIS A 14 -5.18 2.15 -0.95
CA HIS A 14 -3.79 2.45 -0.61
C HIS A 14 -3.21 1.40 0.33
N SER A 15 -1.89 1.24 0.30
CA SER A 15 -1.18 0.44 1.30
C SER A 15 -1.26 1.11 2.67
N MET A 16 -1.30 0.31 3.74
CA MET A 16 -1.38 0.81 5.11
C MET A 16 -0.20 0.26 5.90
N VAL A 17 0.55 1.14 6.55
CA VAL A 17 1.73 0.76 7.33
C VAL A 17 1.64 1.42 8.70
N PRO A 18 2.05 0.75 9.78
CA PRO A 18 2.05 1.35 11.11
C PRO A 18 2.74 2.72 11.14
N GLU A 19 2.03 3.71 11.68
CA GLU A 19 2.52 5.09 11.78
C GLU A 19 3.87 5.16 12.51
N SER A 20 4.07 4.33 13.54
CA SER A 20 5.36 4.31 14.26
C SER A 20 6.52 3.86 13.37
N LEU A 21 6.28 2.92 12.45
CA LEU A 21 7.30 2.45 11.52
C LEU A 21 7.62 3.53 10.48
N LEU A 22 6.61 4.15 9.88
CA LEU A 22 6.81 5.25 8.94
C LEU A 22 7.55 6.42 9.60
N SER A 23 7.16 6.78 10.82
CA SER A 23 7.81 7.84 11.60
C SER A 23 9.27 7.51 11.94
N ARG A 24 9.57 6.26 12.34
CA ARG A 24 10.95 5.79 12.58
C ARG A 24 11.81 5.83 11.33
N LEU A 25 11.20 5.71 10.15
CA LEU A 25 11.86 5.86 8.85
C LEU A 25 12.00 7.33 8.41
N GLY A 26 11.55 8.28 9.22
CA GLY A 26 11.62 9.72 8.94
C GLY A 26 10.53 10.22 7.99
N LEU A 27 9.48 9.43 7.76
CA LEU A 27 8.34 9.83 6.94
C LEU A 27 7.31 10.54 7.82
N ALA A 28 6.64 11.53 7.24
CA ALA A 28 5.53 12.24 7.85
C ALA A 28 4.33 12.24 6.91
N ALA A 29 3.14 12.11 7.46
CA ALA A 29 1.90 12.34 6.72
C ALA A 29 1.86 13.82 6.29
N HIS A 30 1.43 14.09 5.05
CA HIS A 30 1.24 15.46 4.56
C HIS A 30 -0.23 15.88 4.51
N GLU A 31 -1.16 14.92 4.65
CA GLU A 31 -2.60 15.15 4.70
C GLU A 31 -3.26 14.14 5.66
N ARG A 32 -4.50 14.40 6.07
CA ARG A 32 -5.37 13.42 6.72
C ARG A 32 -6.59 13.21 5.83
N LEU A 33 -6.93 11.94 5.59
CA LEU A 33 -8.06 11.56 4.73
C LEU A 33 -9.05 10.70 5.51
N SER A 34 -10.33 10.83 5.19
CA SER A 34 -11.40 9.96 5.70
C SER A 34 -11.46 8.65 4.93
N TYR A 35 -11.65 7.55 5.65
CA TYR A 35 -11.74 6.20 5.11
C TYR A 35 -12.93 5.45 5.72
N SER A 36 -13.73 4.81 4.87
CA SER A 36 -14.75 3.85 5.28
C SER A 36 -14.11 2.47 5.49
N LEU A 37 -14.21 1.92 6.69
CA LEU A 37 -13.74 0.58 7.02
C LEU A 37 -14.76 -0.49 6.65
N ALA A 38 -14.32 -1.75 6.61
CA ALA A 38 -15.17 -2.91 6.27
C ALA A 38 -16.35 -3.10 7.23
N ASP A 39 -16.24 -2.61 8.47
CA ASP A 39 -17.31 -2.64 9.47
C ASP A 39 -18.24 -1.42 9.42
N GLY A 40 -18.06 -0.54 8.43
CA GLY A 40 -18.87 0.66 8.22
C GLY A 40 -18.48 1.87 9.07
N ARG A 41 -17.41 1.77 9.89
CA ARG A 41 -16.89 2.94 10.61
C ARG A 41 -16.18 3.88 9.63
N GLU A 42 -16.37 5.18 9.85
CA GLU A 42 -15.55 6.22 9.25
C GLU A 42 -14.39 6.57 10.18
N VAL A 43 -13.18 6.56 9.64
CA VAL A 43 -11.95 6.90 10.39
C VAL A 43 -11.12 7.90 9.62
N GLU A 44 -10.29 8.66 10.31
CA GLU A 44 -9.30 9.53 9.68
C GLU A 44 -7.89 8.99 9.93
N TYR A 45 -7.13 8.82 8.84
CA TYR A 45 -5.73 8.43 8.92
C TYR A 45 -4.82 9.44 8.21
N GLY A 46 -3.56 9.45 8.63
CA GLY A 46 -2.53 10.20 7.92
C GLY A 46 -2.30 9.60 6.53
N TYR A 47 -2.04 10.46 5.56
CA TYR A 47 -1.77 10.10 4.18
C TYR A 47 -0.42 10.67 3.76
N GLY A 48 0.39 9.86 3.09
CA GLY A 48 1.71 10.25 2.62
C GLY A 48 2.19 9.46 1.41
N ILE A 49 3.45 9.69 1.05
CA ILE A 49 4.16 8.91 0.03
C ILE A 49 5.33 8.20 0.69
N ALA A 50 5.44 6.89 0.48
CA ALA A 50 6.60 6.09 0.87
C ALA A 50 7.19 5.38 -0.35
N ARG A 51 8.50 5.09 -0.31
CA ARG A 51 9.15 4.26 -1.34
C ARG A 51 9.02 2.80 -0.93
N PHE A 52 8.33 2.03 -1.74
CA PHE A 52 8.21 0.58 -1.57
C PHE A 52 9.26 -0.10 -2.43
N ALA A 53 9.78 -1.24 -1.96
CA ALA A 53 10.68 -2.08 -2.73
C ALA A 53 10.13 -3.51 -2.75
N ILE A 54 9.82 -4.03 -3.94
CA ILE A 54 9.25 -5.36 -4.17
C ILE A 54 10.01 -5.97 -5.35
N ASP A 55 10.54 -7.18 -5.19
CA ASP A 55 11.31 -7.91 -6.20
C ASP A 55 12.41 -7.07 -6.88
N GLY A 56 13.14 -6.28 -6.09
CA GLY A 56 14.25 -5.44 -6.55
C GLY A 56 13.84 -4.19 -7.34
N ARG A 57 12.54 -3.95 -7.52
CA ARG A 57 12.00 -2.71 -8.09
C ARG A 57 11.60 -1.76 -6.98
N GLU A 58 11.74 -0.47 -7.21
CA GLU A 58 11.43 0.56 -6.22
C GLU A 58 10.60 1.67 -6.85
N PHE A 59 9.45 1.98 -6.24
CA PHE A 59 8.57 3.07 -6.67
C PHE A 59 8.03 3.86 -5.47
N PRO A 60 7.82 5.18 -5.61
CA PRO A 60 7.01 5.92 -4.65
C PRO A 60 5.54 5.53 -4.79
N CYS A 61 4.90 5.23 -3.66
CA CYS A 61 3.48 4.86 -3.61
C CYS A 61 2.76 5.63 -2.50
N PRO A 62 1.46 5.91 -2.69
CA PRO A 62 0.62 6.41 -1.62
C PRO A 62 0.56 5.41 -0.46
N VAL A 63 0.61 5.91 0.78
CA VAL A 63 0.57 5.12 1.99
C VAL A 63 -0.31 5.78 3.05
N ILE A 64 -1.07 4.95 3.76
CA ILE A 64 -1.83 5.31 4.95
C ILE A 64 -0.95 5.06 6.18
N PHE A 65 -0.87 6.06 7.05
CA PHE A 65 -0.28 5.98 8.39
C PHE A 65 -1.33 5.35 9.30
N GLY A 66 -1.26 4.03 9.41
CA GLY A 66 -2.26 3.19 10.08
C GLY A 66 -1.90 2.83 11.52
N PRO A 67 -2.79 2.07 12.20
CA PRO A 67 -2.55 1.56 13.54
C PRO A 67 -1.40 0.54 13.59
N GLU A 68 -1.00 0.15 14.81
CA GLU A 68 -0.01 -0.91 15.06
C GLU A 68 -0.60 -2.31 14.82
N GLU A 69 -1.06 -2.54 13.60
CA GLU A 69 -1.64 -3.79 13.11
C GLU A 69 -0.83 -4.34 11.92
N GLU A 70 -1.29 -5.45 11.33
CA GLU A 70 -0.67 -6.01 10.13
C GLU A 70 -0.69 -4.98 8.98
N ALA A 71 0.46 -4.78 8.34
CA ALA A 71 0.54 -3.88 7.20
C ALA A 71 -0.25 -4.43 6.01
N LEU A 72 -0.85 -3.55 5.23
CA LEU A 72 -1.61 -3.92 4.04
C LEU A 72 -0.89 -3.44 2.78
N LEU A 73 -0.85 -4.31 1.77
CA LEU A 73 -0.42 -3.97 0.41
C LEU A 73 -1.66 -3.73 -0.45
N GLY A 74 -1.97 -2.45 -0.68
CA GLY A 74 -3.18 -2.01 -1.36
C GLY A 74 -3.10 -2.02 -2.89
N ALA A 75 -4.26 -1.88 -3.52
CA ALA A 75 -4.44 -1.96 -4.97
C ALA A 75 -3.53 -1.00 -5.75
N THR A 76 -3.42 0.27 -5.34
CA THR A 76 -2.57 1.24 -6.06
C THR A 76 -1.10 0.86 -6.04
N THR A 77 -0.59 0.26 -4.95
CA THR A 77 0.79 -0.21 -4.92
C THR A 77 0.99 -1.40 -5.87
N LEU A 78 0.06 -2.36 -5.87
CA LEU A 78 0.09 -3.49 -6.81
C LEU A 78 0.10 -3.02 -8.27
N GLU A 79 -0.76 -2.05 -8.62
CA GLU A 79 -0.83 -1.47 -9.96
C GLU A 79 0.45 -0.73 -10.36
N ILE A 80 1.01 0.13 -9.49
CA ILE A 80 2.29 0.81 -9.73
C ILE A 80 3.41 -0.21 -10.01
N PHE A 81 3.39 -1.33 -9.30
CA PHE A 81 4.36 -2.39 -9.47
C PHE A 81 4.05 -3.32 -10.65
N ASN A 82 2.97 -3.14 -11.41
CA ASN A 82 2.55 -4.08 -12.45
C ASN A 82 2.37 -5.50 -11.90
N LEU A 83 1.64 -5.65 -10.80
CA LEU A 83 1.39 -6.95 -10.15
C LEU A 83 -0.10 -7.28 -10.12
N ALA A 84 -0.40 -8.54 -10.42
CA ALA A 84 -1.70 -9.18 -10.19
C ALA A 84 -1.59 -10.17 -9.02
N VAL A 85 -2.72 -10.44 -8.37
CA VAL A 85 -2.79 -11.35 -7.23
C VAL A 85 -3.33 -12.71 -7.69
N ASP A 86 -2.61 -13.78 -7.39
CA ASP A 86 -3.12 -15.15 -7.44
C ASP A 86 -3.42 -15.63 -6.00
N PRO A 87 -4.68 -15.55 -5.55
CA PRO A 87 -5.04 -15.94 -4.19
C PRO A 87 -5.01 -17.45 -3.96
N ILE A 88 -5.10 -18.27 -5.02
CA ILE A 88 -5.06 -19.73 -4.92
C ILE A 88 -3.61 -20.21 -4.81
N GLY A 89 -2.74 -19.71 -5.69
CA GLY A 89 -1.30 -19.99 -5.66
C GLY A 89 -0.54 -19.22 -4.58
N GLN A 90 -1.19 -18.26 -3.91
CA GLN A 90 -0.60 -17.35 -2.91
C GLN A 90 0.65 -16.62 -3.42
N GLN A 91 0.56 -16.08 -4.64
CA GLN A 91 1.69 -15.41 -5.29
C GLN A 91 1.27 -14.12 -6.00
N LEU A 92 2.23 -13.21 -6.15
CA LEU A 92 2.10 -12.04 -7.02
C LEU A 92 2.62 -12.40 -8.40
N LEU A 93 1.83 -12.10 -9.43
CA LEU A 93 2.13 -12.38 -10.82
C LEU A 93 2.43 -11.07 -11.55
N PRO A 94 3.37 -11.05 -12.52
CA PRO A 94 3.54 -9.89 -13.39
C PRO A 94 2.24 -9.60 -14.16
N ALA A 95 1.73 -8.39 -14.03
CA ALA A 95 0.63 -7.87 -14.82
C ALA A 95 1.18 -7.09 -16.03
N GLN A 96 0.50 -7.20 -17.17
CA GLN A 96 0.80 -6.37 -18.35
C GLN A 96 -0.36 -5.39 -18.57
N TYR A 97 -0.18 -4.15 -18.15
CA TYR A 97 -1.12 -3.08 -18.45
C TYR A 97 -0.82 -2.46 -19.83
N ARG A 98 -1.87 -2.09 -20.56
CA ARG A 98 -1.74 -1.52 -21.90
C ARG A 98 -1.66 0.00 -21.81
N ALA A 99 -0.64 0.58 -22.44
CA ALA A 99 -0.66 2.00 -22.78
C ALA A 99 -1.54 2.25 -24.01
N ARG A 100 -2.27 3.37 -24.04
CA ARG A 100 -2.96 3.81 -25.26
C ARG A 100 -1.99 4.68 -26.08
N PRO A 101 -1.76 4.39 -27.37
CA PRO A 101 -1.13 5.36 -28.25
C PRO A 101 -2.10 6.53 -28.41
N VAL A 102 -1.69 7.72 -27.98
CA VAL A 102 -2.39 8.98 -28.27
C VAL A 102 -2.06 9.45 -29.68
#